data_AF-A0A0R3TL83-F1
#
_entry.id   AF-A0A0R3TL83-F1
#
_cell.length_a   1.000
_cell.length_b   1.000
_cell.length_c   1.000
_cell.angle_alpha   90.00
_cell.angle_beta   90.00
_cell.angle_gamma   90.00
#
_symmetry.space_group_name_H-M   'P 1'
#
loop_
_entity.id
_entity.type
_entity.pdbx_description
1 polymer ?
#
loop_
_entity_poly.entity_id
_entity_poly.type
_entity_poly.pdbx_seq_one_letter_code
_entity_poly.pdbx_strand_id
1 'polypeptide(L)'
;MFIKPIILYCCEPLITATEVTLKPLEKAHNQALRLITGGIKSSPIDAMHQVTGSTTIGSLIKGKALILLEKLLRIPMDKFFSTYENSPRHLKTQSGLMQKAIELKKALQIDDKPKSLSLPMNPLADFDVVDTLAKKGTTILQCMDRPMSFHTMKALIRGEFQTSWATKLKLEQRRNIGSGNLRHTRLAKNRSRC
;
A
#
# COMPACT_ATOMS: atom_id res chain seq x y z
N MET A 1 0.26 12.00 -1.65
CA MET A 1 -1.01 11.43 -2.15
C MET A 1 -0.98 11.53 -3.68
N PHE A 2 -1.01 10.41 -4.39
CA PHE A 2 -0.92 10.40 -5.86
C PHE A 2 -2.30 10.09 -6.46
N ILE A 3 -2.76 10.94 -7.38
CA ILE A 3 -4.04 10.74 -8.08
C ILE A 3 -3.75 9.95 -9.36
N LYS A 4 -4.30 8.74 -9.48
CA LYS A 4 -4.13 7.92 -10.68
C LYS A 4 -5.26 8.24 -11.68
N PRO A 5 -4.96 8.63 -12.93
CA PRO A 5 -6.00 8.73 -13.96
C PRO A 5 -6.50 7.33 -14.30
N ILE A 6 -7.78 7.05 -14.03
CA ILE A 6 -8.40 5.73 -14.27
C ILE A 6 -9.44 5.89 -15.38
N ILE A 7 -9.05 5.54 -16.61
CA ILE A 7 -9.99 5.40 -17.74
C ILE A 7 -10.14 3.91 -18.03
N LEU A 8 -10.78 3.19 -17.12
CA LEU A 8 -10.94 1.72 -17.17
C LEU A 8 -12.39 1.27 -17.40
N TYR A 9 -13.27 2.19 -17.78
CA TYR A 9 -14.64 1.84 -18.13
C TYR A 9 -14.66 0.99 -19.41
N CYS A 10 -15.52 -0.03 -19.47
CA CYS A 10 -15.69 -0.90 -20.64
C CYS A 10 -14.40 -1.58 -21.15
N CYS A 11 -13.63 -2.23 -20.28
CA CYS A 11 -12.45 -3.01 -20.71
C CYS A 11 -12.81 -4.14 -21.70
N GLU A 12 -14.08 -4.57 -21.71
CA GLU A 12 -14.61 -5.64 -22.56
C GLU A 12 -14.57 -5.32 -24.05
N PRO A 13 -15.16 -4.21 -24.53
CA PRO A 13 -14.98 -3.81 -25.92
C PRO A 13 -13.56 -3.32 -26.19
N LEU A 14 -12.88 -2.71 -25.21
CA LEU A 14 -11.54 -2.14 -25.41
C LEU A 14 -10.46 -3.20 -25.72
N ILE A 15 -10.55 -4.41 -25.16
CA ILE A 15 -9.61 -5.49 -25.51
C ILE A 15 -9.80 -5.99 -26.95
N THR A 16 -11.02 -5.87 -27.49
CA THR A 16 -11.36 -6.25 -28.86
C THR A 16 -11.17 -5.12 -29.87
N ALA A 17 -10.96 -3.90 -29.37
CA ALA A 17 -10.86 -2.70 -30.17
C ALA A 17 -9.56 -2.68 -30.99
N THR A 18 -9.61 -2.09 -32.18
CA THR A 18 -8.43 -1.94 -33.04
C THR A 18 -7.51 -0.83 -32.52
N GLU A 19 -6.22 -0.92 -32.83
CA GLU A 19 -5.23 0.08 -32.38
C GLU A 19 -5.59 1.51 -32.80
N VAL A 20 -6.26 1.69 -33.95
CA VAL A 20 -6.71 3.00 -34.44
C VAL A 20 -7.66 3.67 -33.44
N THR A 21 -8.54 2.89 -32.82
CA THR A 21 -9.49 3.38 -31.80
C THR A 21 -8.85 3.56 -30.43
N LEU A 22 -7.78 2.81 -30.12
CA LEU A 22 -7.05 2.91 -28.85
C LEU A 22 -6.09 4.11 -28.82
N LYS A 23 -5.55 4.54 -29.96
CA LYS A 23 -4.62 5.69 -30.06
C LYS A 23 -5.18 6.99 -29.47
N PRO A 24 -6.41 7.44 -29.78
CA PRO A 24 -7.00 8.62 -29.14
C PRO A 24 -7.12 8.49 -27.62
N LEU A 25 -7.48 7.29 -27.15
CA LEU A 25 -7.63 7.01 -25.72
C LEU A 25 -6.28 7.10 -24.99
N GLU A 26 -5.22 6.56 -25.58
CA GLU A 26 -3.86 6.68 -25.06
C GLU A 26 -3.38 8.13 -25.02
N LYS A 27 -3.65 8.92 -26.06
CA LYS A 27 -3.35 10.36 -26.07
C LYS A 27 -4.06 11.12 -24.94
N ALA A 28 -5.35 10.85 -24.74
CA ALA A 28 -6.12 11.48 -23.67
C ALA A 28 -5.60 11.09 -22.28
N HIS A 29 -5.27 9.81 -22.08
CA HIS A 29 -4.68 9.33 -20.83
C HIS A 29 -3.31 9.98 -20.56
N ASN A 30 -2.45 10.06 -21.57
CA ASN A 30 -1.14 10.69 -21.49
C ASN A 30 -1.24 12.18 -21.17
N GLN A 31 -2.23 12.87 -21.74
CA GLN A 31 -2.51 14.26 -21.40
C GLN A 31 -2.99 14.41 -19.96
N ALA A 32 -3.90 13.55 -19.49
CA ALA A 32 -4.35 13.55 -18.10
C ALA A 32 -3.19 13.30 -17.13
N LEU A 33 -2.30 12.35 -17.45
CA LEU A 33 -1.11 12.08 -16.65
C LEU A 33 -0.23 13.33 -16.55
N ARG A 34 -0.01 14.05 -17.66
CA ARG A 34 0.77 15.30 -17.66
C ARG A 34 0.14 16.37 -16.78
N LEU A 35 -1.18 16.54 -16.87
CA LEU A 35 -1.91 17.53 -16.05
C LEU A 35 -1.78 17.22 -14.56
N ILE A 36 -1.90 15.94 -14.17
CA ILE A 36 -1.81 15.52 -12.77
C ILE A 36 -0.39 15.67 -12.22
N THR A 37 0.63 15.31 -13.01
CA THR A 37 2.03 15.38 -12.56
C THR A 37 2.64 16.77 -12.74
N GLY A 38 1.94 17.73 -13.35
CA GLY A 38 2.51 19.02 -13.74
C GLY A 38 3.58 18.91 -14.84
N GLY A 39 3.52 17.86 -15.66
CA GLY A 39 4.53 17.58 -16.69
C GLY A 39 4.37 18.44 -17.94
N ILE A 40 5.48 19.00 -18.43
CA ILE A 40 5.53 19.74 -19.71
C ILE A 40 5.45 18.77 -20.89
N LYS A 41 5.01 19.22 -22.09
CA LYS A 41 4.83 18.36 -23.28
C LYS A 41 6.09 17.59 -23.72
N SER A 42 7.28 18.14 -23.50
CA SER A 42 8.56 17.52 -23.86
C SER A 42 8.99 16.41 -22.91
N SER A 43 8.38 16.30 -21.73
CA SER A 43 8.71 15.22 -20.80
C SER A 43 8.34 13.86 -21.41
N PRO A 44 9.23 12.86 -21.36
CA PRO A 44 8.91 11.52 -21.84
C PRO A 44 7.84 10.87 -20.94
N ILE A 45 6.87 10.19 -21.57
CA ILE A 45 5.75 9.52 -20.88
C ILE A 45 6.27 8.41 -19.96
N ASP A 46 7.30 7.68 -20.37
CA ASP A 46 7.87 6.58 -19.58
C ASP A 46 8.45 7.04 -18.26
N ALA A 47 9.13 8.20 -18.24
CA ALA A 47 9.63 8.80 -17.00
C ALA A 47 8.47 9.17 -16.07
N MET A 48 7.36 9.67 -16.62
CA MET A 48 6.17 9.97 -15.82
C MET A 48 5.54 8.70 -15.25
N HIS A 49 5.47 7.61 -16.02
CA HIS A 49 5.01 6.31 -15.53
C HIS A 49 5.89 5.80 -14.38
N GLN A 50 7.22 5.91 -14.49
CA GLN A 50 8.16 5.52 -13.43
C GLN A 50 7.97 6.36 -12.15
N VAL A 51 7.90 7.69 -12.26
CA VAL A 51 7.70 8.60 -11.11
C VAL A 51 6.38 8.32 -10.40
N THR A 52 5.35 7.95 -11.15
CA THR A 52 4.01 7.71 -10.61
C THR A 52 3.73 6.28 -10.21
N GLY A 53 4.62 5.33 -10.56
CA GLY A 53 4.35 3.90 -10.47
C GLY A 53 3.12 3.47 -11.29
N SER A 54 2.75 4.23 -12.32
CA SER A 54 1.63 3.91 -13.19
C SER A 54 2.09 3.10 -14.40
N THR A 55 1.23 2.23 -14.90
CA THR A 55 1.47 1.44 -16.11
C THR A 55 0.74 2.07 -17.28
N THR A 56 1.15 1.70 -18.50
CA THR A 56 0.46 2.10 -19.72
C THR A 56 -1.01 1.66 -19.72
N ILE A 57 -1.86 2.44 -20.39
CA ILE A 57 -3.30 2.15 -20.48
C ILE A 57 -3.59 0.80 -21.13
N GLY A 58 -2.80 0.42 -22.15
CA GLY A 58 -2.93 -0.88 -22.82
C GLY A 58 -2.70 -2.04 -21.86
N SER A 59 -1.67 -1.95 -21.01
CA SER A 59 -1.40 -2.96 -19.98
C SER A 59 -2.52 -3.03 -18.94
N LEU A 60 -3.10 -1.89 -18.56
CA LEU A 60 -4.24 -1.85 -17.64
C LEU A 60 -5.49 -2.49 -18.25
N ILE A 61 -5.80 -2.21 -19.52
CA ILE A 61 -6.94 -2.81 -20.24
C ILE A 61 -6.78 -4.33 -20.28
N LYS A 62 -5.59 -4.82 -20.68
CA LYS A 62 -5.28 -6.26 -20.72
C LYS A 62 -5.44 -6.90 -19.34
N GLY A 63 -4.87 -6.29 -18.30
CA GLY A 63 -4.98 -6.80 -16.93
C GLY A 63 -6.42 -6.85 -16.42
N LYS A 64 -7.21 -5.81 -16.66
CA LYS A 64 -8.63 -5.77 -16.27
C LYS A 64 -9.48 -6.77 -17.04
N ALA A 65 -9.23 -6.96 -18.33
CA ALA A 65 -9.92 -7.96 -19.13
C ALA A 65 -9.61 -9.40 -18.67
N LEU A 66 -8.38 -9.68 -18.25
CA LEU A 66 -8.02 -10.98 -17.66
C LEU A 66 -8.71 -11.21 -16.30
N ILE A 67 -8.76 -10.18 -15.44
CA ILE A 67 -9.52 -10.25 -14.18
C ILE A 67 -10.99 -10.51 -14.46
N LEU A 68 -11.55 -9.89 -15.48
CA LEU A 68 -12.94 -10.12 -15.86
C LEU A 68 -13.16 -11.55 -16.37
N LEU A 69 -12.28 -12.07 -17.23
CA LEU A 69 -12.33 -13.46 -17.68
C LEU A 69 -12.33 -14.42 -16.48
N GLU A 70 -11.46 -14.19 -15.50
CA GLU A 70 -11.41 -15.02 -14.29
C GLU A 70 -12.69 -14.94 -13.46
N LYS A 71 -13.31 -13.75 -13.38
CA LYS A 71 -14.62 -13.58 -12.73
C LYS A 71 -15.72 -14.36 -13.45
N LEU A 72 -15.75 -14.30 -14.78
CA LEU A 72 -16.76 -15.02 -15.59
C LEU A 72 -16.62 -16.54 -15.44
N LEU A 73 -15.39 -17.06 -15.42
CA LEU A 73 -15.13 -18.48 -15.21
C LEU A 73 -15.52 -19.00 -13.81
N ARG A 74 -15.64 -18.11 -12.83
CA ARG A 74 -15.97 -18.45 -11.43
C ARG A 74 -17.46 -18.46 -11.14
N ILE A 75 -18.32 -18.06 -12.07
CA ILE A 75 -19.76 -18.03 -11.84
C ILE A 75 -20.26 -19.49 -11.72
N PRO A 76 -20.73 -19.94 -10.54
CA PRO A 76 -20.99 -21.36 -10.28
C PRO A 76 -22.21 -21.90 -11.05
N MET A 77 -23.16 -21.01 -11.39
CA MET A 77 -24.41 -21.37 -12.06
C MET A 77 -24.31 -21.35 -13.58
N ASP A 78 -23.29 -20.71 -14.15
CA ASP A 78 -23.19 -20.52 -15.59
C ASP A 78 -22.18 -21.49 -16.21
N LYS A 79 -22.69 -22.45 -16.99
CA LYS A 79 -21.85 -23.40 -17.73
C LYS A 79 -21.21 -22.76 -18.95
N PHE A 80 -21.80 -21.69 -19.49
CA PHE A 80 -21.42 -21.11 -20.78
C PHE A 80 -19.94 -20.72 -20.83
N PHE A 81 -19.45 -20.01 -19.81
CA PHE A 81 -18.06 -19.57 -19.77
C PHE A 81 -17.09 -20.71 -19.45
N SER A 82 -17.50 -21.68 -18.64
CA SER A 82 -16.65 -22.81 -18.23
C SER A 82 -16.38 -23.80 -19.37
N THR A 83 -17.36 -23.99 -20.26
CA THR A 83 -17.25 -24.86 -21.44
C THR A 83 -16.97 -24.08 -22.71
N TYR A 84 -16.53 -22.83 -22.60
CA TYR A 84 -16.31 -21.98 -23.77
C TYR A 84 -15.14 -22.49 -24.60
N GLU A 85 -15.44 -22.98 -25.80
CA GLU A 85 -14.44 -23.28 -26.81
C GLU A 85 -14.36 -22.16 -27.85
N ASN A 86 -13.14 -21.87 -28.29
CA ASN A 86 -12.92 -20.86 -29.32
C ASN A 86 -13.32 -21.43 -30.69
N SER A 87 -14.58 -21.26 -31.04
CA SER A 87 -15.12 -21.69 -32.33
C SER A 87 -14.95 -20.61 -33.42
N PRO A 88 -14.76 -21.00 -34.68
CA PRO A 88 -14.70 -20.06 -35.79
C PRO A 88 -16.02 -19.28 -35.89
N ARG A 89 -15.93 -17.95 -35.81
CA ARG A 89 -17.10 -17.08 -35.94
C ARG A 89 -17.41 -16.81 -37.41
N HIS A 90 -18.70 -16.63 -37.71
CA HIS A 90 -19.17 -16.29 -39.05
C HIS A 90 -18.55 -14.97 -39.57
N LEU A 91 -18.38 -13.98 -38.68
CA LEU A 91 -17.66 -12.74 -38.96
C LEU A 91 -16.18 -12.91 -38.60
N LYS A 92 -15.33 -13.13 -39.62
CA LYS A 92 -13.89 -13.37 -39.46
C LYS A 92 -13.12 -12.18 -38.86
N THR A 93 -13.67 -10.97 -38.92
CA THR A 93 -12.97 -9.73 -38.57
C THR A 93 -13.18 -9.27 -37.12
N GLN A 94 -14.12 -9.86 -36.37
CA GLN A 94 -14.37 -9.49 -34.98
C GLN A 94 -14.05 -10.63 -34.02
N SER A 95 -12.89 -10.55 -33.39
CA SER A 95 -12.56 -11.37 -32.23
C SER A 95 -13.38 -10.91 -31.02
N GLY A 96 -14.01 -11.86 -30.32
CA GLY A 96 -14.70 -11.53 -29.06
C GLY A 96 -13.75 -11.45 -27.87
N LEU A 97 -14.32 -11.03 -26.74
CA LEU A 97 -13.59 -10.91 -25.47
C LEU A 97 -12.90 -12.20 -25.06
N MET A 98 -13.65 -13.31 -25.02
CA MET A 98 -13.11 -14.60 -24.55
C MET A 98 -11.94 -15.05 -25.42
N GLN A 99 -12.07 -14.93 -26.74
CA GLN A 99 -11.01 -15.25 -27.69
C GLN A 99 -9.76 -14.39 -27.45
N LYS A 100 -9.91 -13.07 -27.37
CA LYS A 100 -8.79 -12.16 -27.10
C LYS A 100 -8.14 -12.38 -25.74
N ALA A 101 -8.94 -12.64 -24.71
CA ALA A 101 -8.43 -12.89 -23.38
C ALA A 101 -7.69 -14.24 -23.28
N ILE A 102 -8.16 -15.28 -23.98
CA ILE A 102 -7.46 -16.58 -24.10
C ILE A 102 -6.16 -16.43 -24.90
N GLU A 103 -6.18 -15.70 -26.03
CA GLU A 103 -4.97 -15.36 -26.80
C GLU A 103 -3.93 -14.66 -25.90
N LEU A 104 -4.37 -13.68 -25.09
CA LEU A 104 -3.50 -12.98 -24.14
C LEU A 104 -3.00 -13.88 -23.01
N LYS A 105 -3.84 -14.76 -22.44
CA LYS A 105 -3.41 -15.74 -21.43
C LYS A 105 -2.29 -16.63 -21.96
N LYS A 106 -2.47 -17.15 -23.18
CA LYS A 106 -1.46 -17.98 -23.87
C LYS A 106 -0.18 -17.21 -24.13
N ALA A 107 -0.27 -15.96 -24.61
CA ALA A 107 0.90 -15.11 -24.83
C ALA A 107 1.68 -14.80 -23.55
N LEU A 108 1.00 -14.74 -22.40
CA LEU A 108 1.60 -14.47 -21.08
C LEU A 108 1.95 -15.75 -20.30
N GLN A 109 1.76 -16.95 -20.88
CA GLN A 109 2.01 -18.25 -20.24
C GLN A 109 1.30 -18.41 -18.88
N ILE A 110 0.08 -17.91 -18.75
CA ILE A 110 -0.74 -18.04 -17.54
C ILE A 110 -1.54 -19.33 -17.61
N ASP A 111 -1.67 -20.05 -16.49
CA ASP A 111 -2.51 -21.25 -16.38
C ASP A 111 -3.96 -20.97 -16.84
N ASP A 112 -4.51 -21.93 -17.57
CA ASP A 112 -5.89 -21.90 -18.04
C ASP A 112 -6.85 -22.06 -16.86
N LYS A 113 -6.49 -22.85 -15.85
CA LYS A 113 -7.34 -23.08 -14.68
C LYS A 113 -7.42 -21.86 -13.77
N PRO A 114 -8.62 -21.52 -13.26
CA PRO A 114 -8.74 -20.44 -12.29
C PRO A 114 -7.99 -20.82 -11.02
N LYS A 115 -7.16 -19.90 -10.51
CA LYS A 115 -6.47 -20.10 -9.24
C LYS A 115 -7.49 -20.25 -8.12
N SER A 116 -7.16 -21.09 -7.15
CA SER A 116 -7.94 -21.17 -5.91
C SER A 116 -7.92 -19.81 -5.22
N LEU A 117 -9.09 -19.35 -4.79
CA LEU A 117 -9.19 -18.20 -3.92
C LEU A 117 -9.22 -18.68 -2.48
N SER A 118 -8.56 -17.95 -1.59
CA SER A 118 -8.85 -18.05 -0.17
C SER A 118 -10.31 -17.68 0.06
N LEU A 119 -10.98 -18.42 0.94
CA LEU A 119 -12.31 -18.04 1.37
C LEU A 119 -12.26 -16.63 1.98
N PRO A 120 -13.24 -15.76 1.69
CA PRO A 120 -13.32 -14.48 2.35
C PRO A 120 -13.39 -14.71 3.86
N MET A 121 -12.50 -14.05 4.59
CA MET A 121 -12.50 -14.10 6.04
C MET A 121 -13.83 -13.51 6.53
N ASN A 122 -14.61 -14.29 7.27
CA ASN A 122 -15.86 -13.79 7.83
C ASN A 122 -15.52 -12.74 8.90
N PRO A 123 -15.91 -11.46 8.73
CA PRO A 123 -15.62 -10.42 9.70
C PRO A 123 -16.30 -10.66 11.06
N LEU A 124 -17.31 -11.54 11.11
CA LEU A 124 -18.00 -11.95 12.34
C LEU A 124 -17.37 -13.16 13.03
N ALA A 125 -16.40 -13.84 12.41
CA ALA A 125 -15.78 -15.03 12.99
C ALA A 125 -14.55 -14.73 13.85
N ASP A 126 -14.11 -13.45 13.89
CA ASP A 126 -12.83 -13.04 14.49
C ASP A 126 -13.00 -11.95 15.56
N PHE A 127 -14.15 -11.95 16.25
CA PHE A 127 -14.41 -11.04 17.37
C PHE A 127 -13.35 -11.18 18.46
N ASP A 128 -12.88 -12.39 18.76
CA ASP A 128 -11.94 -12.61 19.85
C ASP A 128 -10.56 -11.97 19.58
N VAL A 129 -10.11 -11.94 18.32
CA VAL A 129 -8.84 -11.30 17.94
C VAL A 129 -8.98 -9.78 17.91
N VAL A 130 -10.08 -9.26 17.37
CA VAL A 130 -10.37 -7.82 17.35
C VAL A 130 -10.59 -7.28 18.76
N ASP A 131 -11.31 -8.01 19.61
CA ASP A 131 -11.62 -7.65 20.99
C ASP A 131 -10.39 -7.77 21.88
N THR A 132 -9.52 -8.77 21.67
CA THR A 132 -8.21 -8.80 22.37
C THR A 132 -7.28 -7.69 21.92
N LEU A 133 -7.30 -7.26 20.65
CA LEU A 133 -6.56 -6.08 20.16
C LEU A 133 -7.11 -4.78 20.71
N ALA A 134 -8.43 -4.63 20.77
CA ALA A 134 -9.09 -3.49 21.40
C ALA A 134 -8.78 -3.43 22.91
N LYS A 135 -8.84 -4.56 23.62
CA LYS A 135 -8.48 -4.65 25.04
C LYS A 135 -6.99 -4.42 25.31
N LYS A 136 -6.10 -4.80 24.39
CA LYS A 136 -4.65 -4.57 24.49
C LYS A 136 -4.23 -3.15 24.10
N GLY A 137 -4.97 -2.49 23.22
CA GLY A 137 -4.65 -1.15 22.69
C GLY A 137 -5.33 0.01 23.39
N THR A 138 -6.45 -0.22 24.09
CA THR A 138 -7.23 0.88 24.69
C THR A 138 -6.84 1.12 26.14
N THR A 139 -5.62 1.61 26.37
CA THR A 139 -5.52 2.64 27.43
C THR A 139 -6.24 3.83 26.84
N ILE A 140 -7.49 4.06 27.24
CA ILE A 140 -8.21 5.28 26.89
C ILE A 140 -7.32 6.40 27.43
N LEU A 141 -6.48 6.98 26.56
CA LEU A 141 -5.98 8.31 26.77
C LEU A 141 -7.28 9.12 26.83
N GLN A 142 -7.71 9.46 28.03
CA GLN A 142 -8.72 10.50 28.20
C GLN A 142 -8.10 11.70 27.53
N CYS A 143 -8.45 11.92 26.26
CA CYS A 143 -8.12 13.12 25.56
C CYS A 143 -8.70 14.21 26.44
N MET A 144 -7.82 15.03 27.01
CA MET A 144 -8.22 16.14 27.87
C MET A 144 -8.87 17.18 26.96
N ASP A 145 -10.07 16.88 26.45
CA ASP A 145 -10.87 17.76 25.58
C ASP A 145 -11.41 18.98 26.36
N ARG A 146 -11.13 19.03 27.67
CA ARG A 146 -11.33 20.24 28.47
C ARG A 146 -10.09 21.12 28.35
N PRO A 147 -10.19 22.33 27.78
CA PRO A 147 -9.06 23.23 27.70
C PRO A 147 -8.57 23.54 29.13
N MET A 148 -7.34 23.13 29.43
CA MET A 148 -6.69 23.48 30.69
C MET A 148 -6.50 24.99 30.76
N SER A 149 -6.69 25.58 31.94
CA SER A 149 -6.35 26.98 32.14
C SER A 149 -4.86 27.20 31.87
N PHE A 150 -4.50 28.39 31.39
CA PHE A 150 -3.11 28.78 31.15
C PHE A 150 -2.21 28.52 32.38
N HIS A 151 -2.73 28.75 33.59
CA HIS A 151 -2.00 28.51 34.83
C HIS A 151 -1.71 27.03 35.08
N THR A 152 -2.66 26.14 34.76
CA THR A 152 -2.49 24.69 34.88
C THR A 152 -1.43 24.18 33.91
N MET A 153 -1.49 24.63 32.65
CA MET A 153 -0.50 24.25 31.64
C MET A 153 0.90 24.78 31.99
N LYS A 154 1.00 26.01 32.48
CA LYS A 154 2.25 26.60 32.98
C LYS A 154 2.83 25.81 34.17
N ALA A 155 1.99 25.33 35.08
CA ALA A 155 2.42 24.53 36.23
C ALA A 155 2.94 23.15 35.82
N LEU A 156 2.26 22.48 34.89
CA LEU A 156 2.68 21.18 34.35
C LEU A 156 4.05 21.26 33.67
N ILE A 157 4.22 22.21 32.75
CA ILE A 157 5.50 22.41 32.04
C ILE A 157 6.63 22.69 33.04
N ARG A 158 6.37 23.51 34.08
CA ARG A 158 7.36 23.82 35.11
C ARG A 158 7.72 22.59 35.95
N GLY A 159 6.74 21.75 36.29
CA GLY A 159 6.94 20.51 37.03
C GLY A 159 7.74 19.47 36.24
N GLU A 160 7.43 19.26 34.96
CA GLU A 160 8.19 18.37 34.09
C GLU A 160 9.63 18.83 33.89
N PHE A 161 9.84 20.13 33.73
CA PHE A 161 11.19 20.68 33.60
C PHE A 161 12.01 20.50 34.88
N GLN A 162 11.42 20.78 36.05
CA GLN A 162 12.08 20.61 37.35
C GLN A 162 12.43 19.15 37.65
N THR A 163 11.51 18.23 37.38
CA THR A 163 11.72 16.79 37.60
C THR A 163 12.80 16.24 36.66
N SER A 164 12.80 16.63 35.39
CA SER A 164 13.84 16.29 34.42
C SER A 164 15.23 16.81 34.86
N TRP A 165 15.31 18.07 35.28
CA TRP A 165 16.54 18.67 35.79
C TRP A 165 17.05 17.99 37.06
N ALA A 166 16.18 17.72 38.03
CA ALA A 166 16.53 17.03 39.27
C ALA A 166 17.03 15.60 39.01
N THR A 167 16.43 14.91 38.04
CA THR A 167 16.85 13.56 37.63
C THR A 167 18.24 13.59 36.99
N LYS A 168 18.49 14.57 36.11
CA LYS A 168 19.79 14.77 35.47
C LYS A 168 20.89 15.08 36.48
N LEU A 169 20.63 15.97 37.44
CA LEU A 169 21.56 16.27 38.54
C LEU A 169 21.87 15.04 39.41
N LYS A 170 20.87 14.25 39.78
CA LYS A 170 21.08 13.01 40.54
C LYS A 170 21.93 11.99 39.78
N LEU A 171 21.74 11.87 38.46
CA LEU A 171 22.57 11.00 37.61
C LEU A 171 24.02 11.48 37.55
N GLU A 172 24.24 12.79 37.44
CA GLU A 172 25.58 13.38 37.42
C GLU A 172 26.30 13.21 38.77
N GLN A 173 25.60 13.40 39.90
CA GLN A 173 26.14 13.10 41.23
C GLN A 173 26.48 11.62 41.42
N ARG A 174 25.65 10.69 40.93
CA ARG A 174 25.96 9.25 40.96
C ARG A 174 27.20 8.90 40.13
N ARG A 175 27.41 9.53 38.96
CA ARG A 175 28.63 9.36 38.16
C ARG A 175 29.88 9.88 38.89
N ASN A 176 29.77 11.02 39.57
CA ASN A 176 30.90 11.59 40.31
C ASN A 176 31.25 10.83 41.60
N ILE A 177 30.26 10.26 42.29
CA ILE A 177 30.53 9.39 43.46
C ILE A 177 31.19 8.06 43.02
N GLY A 178 30.76 7.50 41.87
CA GLY A 178 31.38 6.29 41.29
C GLY A 178 32.85 6.50 40.89
N SER A 179 33.23 7.68 40.42
CA SER A 179 34.62 8.00 40.05
C SER A 179 35.54 8.29 41.25
N GLY A 180 34.98 8.75 42.38
CA GLY A 180 35.71 8.93 43.65
C GLY A 180 36.15 7.60 44.29
N ASN A 181 35.29 6.59 44.30
CA ASN A 181 35.62 5.27 44.86
C ASN A 181 36.67 4.49 44.04
N LEU A 182 36.77 4.76 42.74
CA LEU A 182 37.80 4.19 41.87
C LEU A 182 39.18 4.82 42.05
N ARG A 183 39.27 6.04 42.61
CA ARG A 183 40.55 6.71 42.90
C ARG A 183 41.15 6.23 44.23
N HIS A 184 40.33 5.97 45.25
CA HIS A 184 40.84 5.43 46.52
C HIS A 184 41.28 3.96 46.44
N THR A 185 40.59 3.13 45.64
CA THR A 185 40.98 1.71 45.45
C THR A 185 42.25 1.53 44.62
N ARG A 186 42.58 2.47 43.72
CA ARG A 186 43.84 2.45 42.95
C ARG A 186 45.07 2.82 43.79
N LEU A 187 44.91 3.66 44.82
CA LEU A 187 46.02 4.02 45.72
C LEU A 187 46.36 2.91 46.72
N ALA A 188 45.38 2.10 47.15
CA ALA A 188 45.63 0.97 48.05
C ALA A 188 46.35 -0.21 47.36
N LYS A 189 46.13 -0.44 46.06
CA LYS A 189 46.74 -1.55 45.30
C LYS A 189 48.20 -1.33 44.90
N ASN A 190 48.71 -0.10 44.99
CA ASN A 190 50.10 0.23 44.63
C ASN A 190 51.07 0.22 45.82
N ARG A 191 50.61 -0.10 47.04
CA ARG A 191 51.49 -0.23 48.23
C ARG A 191 51.85 -1.68 48.60
N SER A 192 51.34 -2.68 47.90
CA SER A 192 51.63 -4.11 48.16
C SER A 192 52.55 -4.76 47.12
N ARG A 193 53.28 -3.95 46.34
CA ARG A 193 54.35 -4.39 45.44
C ARG A 193 55.62 -3.58 45.69
N CYS A 194 56.21 -3.75 46.86
CA CYS A 194 57.63 -3.55 47.15
C CYS A 194 58.04 -4.65 48.12
#